data_AF-A0A0F9F5Z3-F1
#
_entry.id   AF-A0A0F9F5Z3-F1
#
_cell.length_a   1.000
_cell.length_b   1.000
_cell.length_c   1.000
_cell.angle_alpha   90.00
_cell.angle_beta   90.00
_cell.angle_gamma   90.00
#
_symmetry.space_group_name_H-M   'P 1'
#
loop_
_entity.id
_entity.type
_entity.pdbx_description
1 polymer ?
#
loop_
_entity_poly.entity_id
_entity_poly.type
_entity_poly.pdbx_seq_one_letter_code
_entity_poly.pdbx_strand_id
1 'polypeptide(L)'
;MKIEDLEHEVEWSQDEFGESDWLGEFSTVWKNDDSIKIENPNWRWFDEKYLYFTPMNRVRDHLTFLHKSGMAKGPAWELANEYVRSDLKRLTEYNQDYWHMAQCLVSVSYAGLTGTACLCGIESDCGDDYRSEIEKELLGEAQDNLVSLIDHAQVAFQEIEL
;
A
#
# COMPACT_ATOMS: atom_id res chain seq x y z
N MET A 1 30.39 16.30 0.49
CA MET A 1 29.69 15.60 1.57
C MET A 1 29.80 14.11 1.27
N LYS A 2 30.25 13.27 2.21
CA LYS A 2 30.17 11.83 2.02
C LYS A 2 28.81 11.35 2.51
N ILE A 3 28.13 10.54 1.71
CA ILE A 3 26.80 9.98 2.02
C ILE A 3 26.84 9.16 3.32
N GLU A 4 28.02 8.63 3.66
CA GLU A 4 28.32 7.85 4.85
C GLU A 4 28.12 8.61 6.17
N ASP A 5 28.06 9.95 6.14
CA ASP A 5 27.91 10.81 7.32
C ASP A 5 26.46 11.26 7.56
N LEU A 6 25.50 10.80 6.76
CA LEU A 6 24.10 11.19 6.87
C LEU A 6 23.34 10.27 7.84
N GLU A 7 22.79 10.85 8.90
CA GLU A 7 21.83 10.16 9.76
C GLU A 7 20.51 10.02 9.00
N HIS A 8 19.97 8.80 8.96
CA HIS A 8 18.66 8.53 8.37
C HIS A 8 17.80 7.71 9.34
N GLU A 9 16.50 7.94 9.24
CA GLU A 9 15.46 7.25 9.99
C GLU A 9 14.41 6.74 9.02
N VAL A 10 13.95 5.52 9.26
CA VAL A 10 12.87 4.88 8.52
C VAL A 10 11.75 4.57 9.51
N GLU A 11 10.57 5.11 9.25
CA GLU A 11 9.38 4.87 10.04
C GLU A 11 8.32 4.16 9.19
N TRP A 12 7.87 3.01 9.69
CA TRP A 12 6.68 2.33 9.19
C TRP A 12 5.53 2.54 10.17
N SER A 13 4.42 3.05 9.66
CA SER A 13 3.21 3.25 10.44
C SER A 13 1.96 2.91 9.62
N GLN A 14 0.81 2.84 10.29
CA GLN A 14 -0.47 2.70 9.61
C GLN A 14 -0.78 3.98 8.86
N ASP A 15 -1.23 3.84 7.61
CA ASP A 15 -1.74 4.95 6.81
C ASP A 15 -3.14 5.33 7.30
N GLU A 16 -3.24 6.48 7.97
CA GLU A 16 -4.51 7.00 8.50
C GLU A 16 -5.52 7.35 7.39
N PHE A 17 -5.04 7.51 6.14
CA PHE A 17 -5.85 7.81 4.96
C PHE A 17 -5.92 6.62 4.00
N GLY A 18 -5.54 5.42 4.46
CA GLY A 18 -5.63 4.20 3.69
C GLY A 18 -7.04 3.95 3.15
N GLU A 19 -7.15 3.82 1.83
CA GLU A 19 -8.40 3.47 1.17
C GLU A 19 -8.45 1.96 0.88
N SER A 20 -9.60 1.34 1.16
CA SER A 20 -9.85 -0.07 0.87
C SER A 20 -10.88 -0.29 -0.23
N ASP A 21 -11.44 0.79 -0.81
CA ASP A 21 -12.53 0.74 -1.78
C ASP A 21 -12.14 -0.01 -3.07
N TRP A 22 -10.84 -0.07 -3.37
CA TRP A 22 -10.28 -0.82 -4.49
C TRP A 22 -10.35 -2.34 -4.31
N LEU A 23 -10.57 -2.84 -3.09
CA LEU A 23 -10.81 -4.27 -2.82
C LEU A 23 -12.26 -4.65 -3.19
N GLY A 24 -13.21 -3.74 -2.97
CA GLY A 24 -14.63 -3.94 -3.27
C GLY A 24 -15.53 -3.43 -2.15
N GLU A 25 -16.78 -3.87 -2.17
CA GLU A 25 -17.83 -3.35 -1.29
C GLU A 25 -18.71 -4.44 -0.68
N PHE A 26 -19.18 -4.18 0.54
CA PHE A 26 -20.18 -5.02 1.20
C PHE A 26 -21.61 -4.56 0.89
N SER A 27 -22.53 -5.51 0.82
CA SER A 27 -23.95 -5.23 0.58
C SER A 27 -24.88 -6.20 1.29
N THR A 28 -26.07 -5.70 1.63
CA THR A 28 -27.17 -6.51 2.19
C THR A 28 -27.97 -7.21 1.08
N VAL A 29 -27.77 -6.82 -0.17
CA VAL A 29 -28.46 -7.36 -1.34
C VAL A 29 -27.48 -7.96 -2.34
N TRP A 30 -27.91 -9.00 -3.06
CA TRP A 30 -27.16 -9.55 -4.17
C TRP A 30 -27.09 -8.52 -5.30
N LYS A 31 -25.87 -8.09 -5.67
CA LYS A 31 -25.69 -7.04 -6.70
C LYS A 31 -25.55 -7.63 -8.10
N ASN A 32 -24.77 -8.70 -8.27
CA ASN A 32 -24.51 -9.33 -9.57
C ASN A 32 -23.94 -10.74 -9.42
N ASP A 33 -23.74 -11.44 -10.54
CA ASP A 33 -23.23 -12.82 -10.58
C ASP A 33 -21.80 -12.99 -10.03
N ASP A 34 -21.04 -11.89 -9.87
CA ASP A 34 -19.71 -11.88 -9.30
C ASP A 34 -19.75 -11.60 -7.77
N SER A 35 -20.92 -11.33 -7.20
CA SER A 35 -21.11 -11.18 -5.75
C SER A 35 -20.87 -12.53 -5.04
N ILE A 36 -20.20 -12.48 -3.90
CA ILE A 36 -19.92 -13.63 -3.04
C ILE A 36 -20.83 -13.54 -1.82
N LYS A 37 -21.58 -14.62 -1.57
CA LYS A 37 -22.34 -14.75 -0.33
C LYS A 37 -21.40 -15.05 0.84
N ILE A 38 -21.51 -14.27 1.89
CA ILE A 38 -20.74 -14.41 3.11
C ILE A 38 -21.43 -15.48 3.98
N GLU A 39 -21.07 -16.75 3.79
CA GLU A 39 -21.65 -17.88 4.54
C GLU A 39 -20.73 -18.39 5.66
N ASN A 40 -19.52 -17.84 5.79
CA ASN A 40 -18.50 -18.42 6.67
C ASN A 40 -18.66 -17.95 8.13
N PRO A 41 -18.99 -18.85 9.06
CA PRO A 41 -19.15 -18.52 10.48
C PRO A 41 -17.83 -18.26 11.20
N ASN A 42 -16.67 -18.32 10.51
CA ASN A 42 -15.38 -17.88 11.05
C ASN A 42 -15.10 -16.40 10.75
N TRP A 43 -15.89 -15.76 9.89
CA TRP A 43 -15.83 -14.31 9.67
C TRP A 43 -16.75 -13.59 10.68
N ARG A 44 -16.64 -13.97 11.96
CA ARG A 44 -17.54 -13.56 13.08
C ARG A 44 -17.47 -12.08 13.46
N TRP A 45 -16.57 -11.33 12.85
CA TRP A 45 -16.31 -9.92 13.17
C TRP A 45 -17.11 -8.98 12.28
N PHE A 46 -17.98 -9.54 11.47
CA PHE A 46 -18.74 -8.85 10.45
C PHE A 46 -20.06 -8.32 11.03
N ASP A 47 -20.40 -7.04 10.79
CA ASP A 47 -21.73 -6.52 11.13
C ASP A 47 -22.75 -7.39 10.40
N GLU A 48 -23.56 -8.14 11.16
CA GLU A 48 -24.49 -9.18 10.69
C GLU A 48 -25.48 -8.70 9.59
N LYS A 49 -25.45 -7.40 9.29
CA LYS A 49 -26.24 -6.71 8.27
C LYS A 49 -25.80 -7.02 6.84
N TYR A 50 -24.51 -7.12 6.51
CA TYR A 50 -24.12 -7.41 5.11
C TYR A 50 -23.98 -8.90 4.86
N LEU A 51 -24.59 -9.35 3.77
CA LEU A 51 -24.71 -10.76 3.40
C LEU A 51 -23.85 -11.10 2.19
N TYR A 52 -23.38 -10.09 1.48
CA TYR A 52 -22.67 -10.22 0.21
C TYR A 52 -21.47 -9.29 0.13
N PHE A 53 -20.43 -9.76 -0.53
CA PHE A 53 -19.27 -8.99 -0.95
C PHE A 53 -19.26 -8.90 -2.48
N THR A 54 -18.99 -7.72 -3.03
CA THR A 54 -18.79 -7.53 -4.47
C THR A 54 -17.38 -6.98 -4.67
N PRO A 55 -16.45 -7.75 -5.25
CA PRO A 55 -15.09 -7.27 -5.47
C PRO A 55 -15.07 -6.18 -6.53
N MET A 56 -14.14 -5.24 -6.42
CA MET A 56 -13.92 -4.22 -7.44
C MET A 56 -13.40 -4.85 -8.74
N ASN A 57 -12.39 -5.72 -8.61
CA ASN A 57 -11.89 -6.55 -9.70
C ASN A 57 -12.57 -7.92 -9.67
N ARG A 58 -13.30 -8.26 -10.73
CA ARG A 58 -14.08 -9.50 -10.75
C ARG A 58 -13.18 -10.68 -11.12
N VAL A 59 -13.61 -11.89 -10.76
CA VAL A 59 -12.93 -13.14 -11.17
C VAL A 59 -12.69 -13.18 -12.67
N ARG A 60 -13.65 -12.69 -13.48
CA ARG A 60 -13.54 -12.61 -14.94
C ARG A 60 -12.45 -11.65 -15.44
N ASP A 61 -12.19 -10.58 -14.71
CA ASP A 61 -11.16 -9.60 -15.04
C ASP A 61 -9.76 -10.22 -14.81
N HIS A 62 -9.58 -10.87 -13.65
CA HIS A 62 -8.37 -11.65 -13.35
C HIS A 62 -8.14 -12.76 -14.38
N LEU A 63 -9.17 -13.53 -14.74
CA LEU A 63 -9.08 -14.57 -15.78
C LEU A 63 -8.62 -14.03 -17.12
N THR A 64 -9.14 -12.87 -17.52
CA THR A 64 -8.76 -12.22 -18.78
C THR A 64 -7.29 -11.85 -18.77
N PHE A 65 -6.78 -11.33 -17.65
CA PHE A 65 -5.37 -11.04 -17.47
C PHE A 65 -4.50 -12.30 -17.48
N LEU A 66 -4.85 -13.32 -16.67
CA LEU A 66 -4.08 -14.56 -16.54
C LEU A 66 -3.98 -15.34 -17.86
N HIS A 67 -5.06 -15.38 -18.65
CA HIS A 67 -5.02 -15.98 -19.98
C HIS A 67 -4.13 -15.20 -20.96
N LYS A 68 -4.13 -13.87 -20.91
CA LYS A 68 -3.21 -13.04 -21.72
C LYS A 68 -1.75 -13.31 -21.37
N SER A 69 -1.47 -13.65 -20.11
CA SER A 69 -0.14 -14.07 -19.63
C SER A 69 0.22 -15.52 -19.98
N GLY A 70 -0.65 -16.25 -20.70
CA GLY A 70 -0.39 -17.62 -21.16
C GLY A 70 -0.72 -18.72 -20.14
N MET A 71 -1.40 -18.40 -19.03
CA MET A 71 -1.77 -19.39 -18.02
C MET A 71 -2.87 -20.32 -18.53
N ALA A 72 -2.78 -21.61 -18.18
CA ALA A 72 -3.80 -22.60 -18.52
C ALA A 72 -5.12 -22.33 -17.77
N LYS A 73 -6.26 -22.67 -18.40
CA LYS A 73 -7.61 -22.35 -17.90
C LYS A 73 -7.90 -22.80 -16.47
N GLY A 74 -7.51 -24.02 -16.10
CA GLY A 74 -7.75 -24.57 -14.76
C GLY A 74 -7.02 -23.77 -13.67
N PRO A 75 -5.68 -23.70 -13.73
CA PRO A 75 -4.88 -22.89 -12.80
C PRO A 75 -5.28 -21.41 -12.77
N ALA A 76 -5.61 -20.82 -13.93
CA ALA A 76 -6.06 -19.43 -14.00
C ALA A 76 -7.37 -19.21 -13.24
N TRP A 77 -8.30 -20.17 -13.28
CA TRP A 77 -9.54 -20.11 -12.53
C TRP A 77 -9.30 -20.19 -11.02
N GLU A 78 -8.46 -21.11 -10.58
CA GLU A 78 -8.12 -21.26 -9.16
C GLU A 78 -7.48 -19.98 -8.61
N LEU A 79 -6.47 -19.45 -9.32
CA LEU A 79 -5.77 -18.24 -8.92
C LEU A 79 -6.66 -16.99 -8.96
N ALA A 80 -7.53 -16.85 -9.97
CA ALA A 80 -8.49 -15.74 -10.02
C ALA A 80 -9.48 -15.75 -8.85
N ASN A 81 -9.91 -16.93 -8.41
CA ASN A 81 -10.77 -17.05 -7.22
C ASN A 81 -9.99 -16.76 -5.93
N GLU A 82 -8.71 -17.13 -5.88
CA GLU A 82 -7.84 -16.85 -4.74
C GLU A 82 -7.65 -15.34 -4.54
N TYR A 83 -7.43 -14.56 -5.60
CA TYR A 83 -7.34 -13.09 -5.51
C TYR A 83 -8.60 -12.49 -4.87
N VAL A 84 -9.78 -12.82 -5.39
CA VAL A 84 -11.05 -12.28 -4.86
C VAL A 84 -11.30 -12.71 -3.40
N ARG A 85 -10.89 -13.93 -3.03
CA ARG A 85 -10.98 -14.37 -1.62
C ARG A 85 -10.00 -13.63 -0.72
N SER A 86 -8.82 -13.31 -1.23
CA SER A 86 -7.83 -12.48 -0.52
C SER A 86 -8.39 -11.08 -0.29
N ASP A 87 -9.01 -10.47 -1.30
CA ASP A 87 -9.61 -9.14 -1.17
C ASP A 87 -10.73 -9.11 -0.13
N LEU A 88 -11.60 -10.11 -0.16
CA LEU A 88 -12.62 -10.31 0.86
C LEU A 88 -12.00 -10.43 2.26
N LYS A 89 -10.95 -11.26 2.41
CA LYS A 89 -10.25 -11.44 3.67
C LYS A 89 -9.66 -10.12 4.19
N ARG A 90 -8.94 -9.39 3.33
CA ARG A 90 -8.33 -8.08 3.65
C ARG A 90 -9.36 -7.06 4.10
N LEU A 91 -10.48 -6.94 3.40
CA LEU A 91 -11.59 -6.07 3.80
C LEU A 91 -12.20 -6.47 5.16
N THR A 92 -12.34 -7.78 5.43
CA THR A 92 -12.86 -8.23 6.73
C THR A 92 -11.88 -8.01 7.89
N GLU A 93 -10.58 -7.96 7.60
CA GLU A 93 -9.50 -7.81 8.57
C GLU A 93 -9.01 -6.35 8.70
N TYR A 94 -9.57 -5.43 7.88
CA TYR A 94 -9.12 -4.04 7.80
C TYR A 94 -9.23 -3.31 9.14
N ASN A 95 -8.13 -2.69 9.58
CA ASN A 95 -8.00 -1.94 10.84
C ASN A 95 -8.33 -2.75 12.12
N GLN A 96 -8.28 -4.08 12.06
CA GLN A 96 -8.48 -4.96 13.22
C GLN A 96 -7.16 -5.55 13.76
N ASP A 97 -6.05 -4.81 13.67
CA ASP A 97 -4.67 -5.28 13.95
C ASP A 97 -4.13 -6.37 13.00
N TYR A 98 -4.96 -6.92 12.10
CA TYR A 98 -4.58 -8.01 11.19
C TYR A 98 -4.10 -7.54 9.82
N TRP A 99 -4.78 -6.55 9.22
CA TRP A 99 -4.40 -5.98 7.93
C TRP A 99 -4.77 -4.49 7.87
N HIS A 100 -3.89 -3.69 7.28
CA HIS A 100 -4.10 -2.25 7.06
C HIS A 100 -3.31 -1.78 5.83
N MET A 101 -3.61 -0.56 5.37
CA MET A 101 -2.68 0.16 4.51
C MET A 101 -1.61 0.78 5.39
N ALA A 102 -0.36 0.60 5.00
CA ALA A 102 0.82 1.12 5.66
C ALA A 102 1.37 2.32 4.88
N GLN A 103 2.12 3.14 5.59
CA GLN A 103 2.96 4.18 5.04
C GLN A 103 4.41 3.96 5.48
N CYS A 104 5.34 4.39 4.63
CA CYS A 104 6.77 4.42 4.92
C CYS A 104 7.26 5.86 4.76
N LEU A 105 7.84 6.40 5.83
CA LEU A 105 8.47 7.71 5.86
C LEU A 105 9.97 7.54 6.07
N VAL A 106 10.77 8.11 5.17
CA VAL A 106 12.23 8.16 5.30
C VAL A 106 12.67 9.60 5.46
N SER A 107 13.49 9.84 6.48
CA SER A 107 14.05 11.16 6.79
C SER A 107 15.58 11.08 6.77
N VAL A 108 16.23 12.07 6.18
CA VAL A 108 17.69 12.21 6.15
C VAL A 108 18.06 13.58 6.65
N SER A 109 18.91 13.66 7.67
CA SER A 109 19.26 14.91 8.35
C SER A 109 20.73 15.26 8.23
N TYR A 110 21.01 16.55 7.99
CA TYR A 110 22.36 17.10 7.98
C TYR A 110 22.36 18.57 8.41
N ALA A 111 23.22 18.93 9.35
CA ALA A 111 23.41 20.31 9.81
C ALA A 111 22.10 21.05 10.19
N GLY A 112 21.12 20.34 10.74
CA GLY A 112 19.82 20.90 11.13
C GLY A 112 18.80 21.04 10.00
N LEU A 113 19.13 20.61 8.77
CA LEU A 113 18.19 20.47 7.66
C LEU A 113 17.78 19.00 7.51
N THR A 114 16.54 18.77 7.10
CA THR A 114 15.99 17.42 6.93
C THR A 114 15.29 17.32 5.58
N GLY A 115 15.75 16.39 4.75
CA GLY A 115 15.04 15.93 3.56
C GLY A 115 14.15 14.75 3.94
N THR A 116 12.96 14.69 3.37
CA THR A 116 11.99 13.62 3.67
C THR A 116 11.41 13.07 2.36
N ALA A 117 11.03 11.80 2.38
CA ALA A 117 10.27 11.15 1.32
C ALA A 117 9.29 10.16 1.96
N CYS A 118 8.10 10.02 1.37
CA CYS A 118 7.04 9.19 1.92
C CYS A 118 6.30 8.45 0.82
N LEU A 119 5.93 7.19 1.09
CA LEU A 119 5.01 6.41 0.29
C LEU A 119 3.86 5.90 1.17
N CYS A 120 2.63 6.19 0.77
CA CYS A 120 1.38 5.78 1.44
C CYS A 120 0.67 4.70 0.61
N GLY A 121 -0.37 4.07 1.18
CA GLY A 121 -1.19 3.08 0.47
C GLY A 121 -0.50 1.74 0.20
N ILE A 122 0.47 1.35 1.03
CA ILE A 122 1.20 0.08 0.89
C ILE A 122 0.41 -1.03 1.60
N GLU A 123 0.19 -2.17 0.96
CA GLU A 123 -0.44 -3.31 1.65
C GLU A 123 0.45 -3.77 2.81
N SER A 124 -0.05 -3.85 4.04
CA SER A 124 0.76 -4.24 5.22
C SER A 124 1.43 -5.62 5.10
N ASP A 125 0.87 -6.51 4.27
CA ASP A 125 1.34 -7.87 3.96
C ASP A 125 2.21 -7.96 2.68
N CYS A 126 2.74 -6.83 2.19
CA CYS A 126 3.52 -6.76 0.95
C CYS A 126 4.88 -7.50 0.96
N GLY A 127 5.34 -7.94 2.13
CA GLY A 127 6.57 -8.74 2.29
C GLY A 127 7.85 -7.92 2.44
N ASP A 128 8.86 -8.54 3.05
CA ASP A 128 10.10 -7.88 3.47
C ASP A 128 10.97 -7.40 2.29
N ASP A 129 10.98 -8.15 1.19
CA ASP A 129 11.73 -7.79 -0.02
C ASP A 129 11.19 -6.47 -0.61
N TYR A 130 9.87 -6.34 -0.73
CA TYR A 130 9.25 -5.12 -1.26
C TYR A 130 9.40 -3.93 -0.30
N ARG A 131 9.29 -4.16 1.01
CA ARG A 131 9.61 -3.13 2.02
C ARG A 131 11.03 -2.60 1.87
N SER A 132 11.99 -3.50 1.70
CA SER A 132 13.40 -3.15 1.53
C SER A 132 13.69 -2.38 0.24
N GLU A 133 12.91 -2.62 -0.83
CA GLU A 133 12.99 -1.85 -2.07
C GLU A 133 12.45 -0.43 -1.88
N ILE A 134 11.27 -0.29 -1.26
CA ILE A 134 10.66 1.01 -0.93
C ILE A 134 11.60 1.86 -0.08
N GLU A 135 12.17 1.30 0.98
CA GLU A 135 13.09 2.03 1.86
C GLU A 135 14.30 2.59 1.11
N LYS A 136 14.86 1.83 0.16
CA LYS A 136 15.99 2.27 -0.65
C LYS A 136 15.61 3.37 -1.62
N GLU A 137 14.47 3.26 -2.27
CA GLU A 137 13.96 4.28 -3.18
C GLU A 137 13.69 5.60 -2.44
N LEU A 138 12.96 5.52 -1.32
CA LEU A 138 12.65 6.69 -0.48
C LEU A 138 13.91 7.29 0.16
N LEU A 139 14.92 6.49 0.50
CA LEU A 139 16.19 7.04 0.98
C LEU A 139 16.88 7.88 -0.11
N GLY A 140 16.87 7.43 -1.36
CA GLY A 140 17.37 8.20 -2.49
C GLY A 140 16.63 9.53 -2.66
N GLU A 141 15.29 9.49 -2.65
CA GLU A 141 14.46 10.69 -2.75
C GLU A 141 14.66 11.67 -1.58
N ALA A 142 14.75 11.16 -0.35
CA ALA A 142 14.98 11.98 0.83
C ALA A 142 16.37 12.66 0.78
N GLN A 143 17.39 11.97 0.25
CA GLN A 143 18.71 12.54 0.00
C GLN A 143 18.66 13.66 -1.04
N ASP A 144 17.98 13.44 -2.17
CA ASP A 144 17.82 14.45 -3.22
C ASP A 144 17.06 15.68 -2.71
N ASN A 145 16.02 15.48 -1.90
CA ASN A 145 15.27 16.55 -1.25
C ASN A 145 16.15 17.33 -0.26
N LEU A 146 17.01 16.66 0.51
CA LEU A 146 17.97 17.32 1.41
C LEU A 146 19.01 18.14 0.64
N VAL A 147 19.57 17.60 -0.45
CA VAL A 147 20.51 18.32 -1.31
C VAL A 147 19.86 19.58 -1.88
N SER A 148 18.62 19.46 -2.37
CA SER A 148 17.86 20.62 -2.86
C SER A 148 17.68 21.68 -1.77
N LEU A 149 17.36 21.28 -0.53
CA LEU A 149 17.23 22.21 0.60
C LEU A 149 18.55 22.92 0.94
N ILE A 150 19.66 22.18 0.93
CA ILE A 150 20.99 22.75 1.18
C ILE A 150 21.34 23.79 0.11
N ASP A 151 21.12 23.47 -1.17
CA ASP A 151 21.40 24.36 -2.29
C ASP A 151 20.57 25.65 -2.18
N HIS A 152 19.27 25.54 -1.90
CA HIS A 152 18.41 26.71 -1.68
C HIS A 152 18.85 27.55 -0.49
N ALA A 153 19.25 26.92 0.62
CA ALA A 153 19.77 27.65 1.78
C ALA A 153 21.05 28.42 1.42
N GLN A 154 22.00 27.79 0.72
CA GLN A 154 23.23 28.44 0.30
C GLN A 154 23.00 29.66 -0.60
N VAL A 155 22.04 29.57 -1.55
CA VAL A 155 21.65 30.71 -2.38
C VAL A 155 21.06 31.84 -1.53
N ALA A 156 20.13 31.52 -0.63
CA ALA A 156 19.49 32.53 0.23
C ALA A 156 20.49 33.28 1.13
N PHE A 157 21.55 32.61 1.60
CA PHE A 157 22.59 33.25 2.43
C PHE A 157 23.66 34.00 1.61
N GLN A 158 23.81 33.74 0.31
CA GLN A 158 24.67 34.53 -0.57
C GLN A 158 24.02 35.86 -1.00
N GLU A 159 22.68 35.93 -1.03
CA GLU A 159 21.95 37.17 -1.36
C GLU A 159 21.88 38.17 -0.19
N ILE A 160 22.26 37.76 1.03
CA ILE A 160 22.41 38.65 2.18
C ILE A 160 23.85 39.20 2.19
N GLU A 161 24.14 40.17 1.32
CA GLU A 161 25.32 41.04 1.52
C GLU A 161 25.06 41.92 2.75
N LEU A 162 25.93 41.81 3.77
CA LEU A 162 25.95 42.71 4.95
C LEU A 162 26.51 44.09 4.61
#